data_AF-A0A1X2LUY4-F1
#
_entry.id   AF-A0A1X2LUY4-F1
#
_cell.length_a   1.000
_cell.length_b   1.000
_cell.length_c   1.000
_cell.angle_alpha   90.00
_cell.angle_beta   90.00
_cell.angle_gamma   90.00
#
_symmetry.space_group_name_H-M   'P 1'
#
loop_
_entity.id
_entity.type
_entity.pdbx_description
1 polymer ?
#
loop_
_entity_poly.entity_id
_entity_poly.type
_entity_poly.pdbx_seq_one_letter_code
_entity_poly.pdbx_strand_id
1 'polypeptide(L)'
;MSYVIAAPQQMLAAATDLAGIESALSAANAAAAAPTTGLLAAGADEVSAAIAALFGSHAQEYQALSARATAFHQQFIAALNSGGGSYASAEAAGAAVLQPLLDLVNAPTQALLGRPLIGNGANAAPGTGQDGAAGGLLFGNGGAGGSGAAGQSGGAGGNAGLFGNGGAGGAGGDTNLFGNNGGPGGAGGAGGWLGGTGGAGGAGGEGDFNGGAGGAGGAGRLFSVGGPGGAGGLGNA
;
A
#
# COMPACT_ATOMS: atom_id res chain seq x y z
N MET A 1 -5.16 -32.45 -3.30
CA MET A 1 -5.89 -31.18 -3.54
C MET A 1 -4.94 -30.24 -4.24
N SER A 2 -5.31 -29.65 -5.39
CA SER A 2 -4.50 -28.59 -6.01
C SER A 2 -4.84 -27.27 -5.35
N TYR A 3 -3.85 -26.58 -4.79
CA TYR A 3 -4.05 -25.24 -4.26
C TYR A 3 -4.02 -24.24 -5.42
N VAL A 4 -5.01 -23.34 -5.46
CA VAL A 4 -4.99 -22.18 -6.36
C VAL A 4 -4.29 -21.06 -5.59
N ILE A 5 -3.15 -20.59 -6.11
CA ILE A 5 -2.45 -19.42 -5.57
C ILE A 5 -2.76 -18.26 -6.52
N ALA A 6 -3.48 -17.26 -6.02
CA ALA A 6 -3.74 -16.02 -6.73
C ALA A 6 -2.88 -14.89 -6.14
N ALA A 7 -2.44 -13.95 -6.97
CA ALA A 7 -1.76 -12.73 -6.53
C ALA A 7 -2.57 -11.49 -6.99
N PRO A 8 -3.66 -11.14 -6.30
CA PRO A 8 -4.58 -10.08 -6.73
C PRO A 8 -3.88 -8.73 -6.98
N GLN A 9 -2.93 -8.36 -6.12
CA GLN A 9 -2.20 -7.10 -6.24
C GLN A 9 -1.32 -7.07 -7.50
N GLN A 10 -0.71 -8.20 -7.87
CA GLN A 10 0.09 -8.30 -9.10
C GLN A 10 -0.80 -8.23 -10.35
N MET A 11 -2.00 -8.82 -10.29
CA MET A 11 -2.97 -8.72 -11.39
C MET A 11 -3.45 -7.28 -11.62
N LEU A 12 -3.70 -6.52 -10.54
CA LEU A 12 -4.08 -5.11 -10.62
C LEU A 12 -2.94 -4.22 -11.15
N ALA A 13 -1.70 -4.50 -10.75
CA ALA A 13 -0.53 -3.81 -11.29
C ALA A 13 -0.38 -4.08 -12.80
N ALA A 14 -0.46 -5.35 -13.22
CA ALA A 14 -0.41 -5.72 -14.62
C ALA A 14 -1.54 -5.09 -15.45
N ALA A 15 -2.77 -4.99 -14.90
CA ALA A 15 -3.88 -4.31 -15.56
C ALA A 15 -3.59 -2.80 -15.79
N THR A 16 -2.88 -2.16 -14.86
CA THR A 16 -2.45 -0.77 -14.97
C THR A 16 -1.38 -0.61 -16.06
N ASP A 17 -0.38 -1.48 -16.08
CA ASP A 17 0.66 -1.47 -17.11
C ASP A 17 0.08 -1.69 -18.52
N LEU A 18 -0.86 -2.62 -18.65
CA LEU A 18 -1.57 -2.89 -19.90
C LEU A 18 -2.39 -1.69 -20.38
N ALA A 19 -2.99 -0.91 -19.48
CA ALA A 19 -3.68 0.33 -19.84
C ALA A 19 -2.69 1.38 -20.35
N GLY A 20 -1.49 1.47 -19.76
CA GLY A 20 -0.41 2.32 -20.25
C GLY A 20 0.05 1.95 -21.66
N ILE A 21 0.21 0.64 -21.93
CA ILE A 21 0.57 0.14 -23.27
C ILE A 21 -0.52 0.49 -24.30
N GLU A 22 -1.80 0.31 -23.96
CA GLU A 22 -2.91 0.65 -24.85
C GLU A 22 -2.95 2.12 -25.19
N SER A 23 -2.75 2.99 -24.20
CA SER A 23 -2.68 4.43 -24.39
C SER A 23 -1.56 4.82 -25.37
N ALA A 24 -0.36 4.25 -25.20
CA ALA A 24 0.76 4.49 -26.09
C ALA A 24 0.49 3.98 -27.52
N LEU A 25 -0.09 2.79 -27.66
CA LEU A 25 -0.41 2.20 -28.96
C LEU A 25 -1.51 2.99 -29.69
N SER A 26 -2.54 3.42 -28.97
CA SER A 26 -3.62 4.27 -29.50
C SER A 26 -3.08 5.60 -30.01
N ALA A 27 -2.20 6.25 -29.24
CA ALA A 27 -1.53 7.49 -29.66
C ALA A 27 -0.67 7.29 -30.92
N ALA A 28 0.09 6.20 -30.99
CA ALA A 28 0.91 5.87 -32.15
C ALA A 28 0.05 5.60 -33.40
N ASN A 29 -1.03 4.82 -33.27
CA ASN A 29 -1.96 4.52 -34.37
C ASN A 29 -2.66 5.78 -34.89
N ALA A 30 -3.05 6.69 -33.98
CA ALA A 30 -3.63 7.97 -34.34
C ALA A 30 -2.64 8.87 -35.09
N ALA A 31 -1.38 8.96 -34.62
CA ALA A 31 -0.33 9.74 -35.27
C ALA A 31 0.00 9.22 -36.68
N ALA A 32 -0.05 7.90 -36.89
CA ALA A 32 0.23 7.26 -38.17
C ALA A 32 -0.94 7.34 -39.18
N ALA A 33 -2.16 7.65 -38.74
CA ALA A 33 -3.35 7.56 -39.59
C ALA A 33 -3.32 8.49 -40.81
N ALA A 34 -3.11 9.79 -40.61
CA ALA A 34 -3.06 10.76 -41.70
C ALA A 34 -1.92 10.48 -42.72
N PRO A 35 -0.65 10.28 -42.31
CA PRO A 35 0.43 10.09 -43.28
C PRO A 35 0.34 8.77 -44.07
N THR A 36 -0.32 7.74 -43.53
CA THR A 36 -0.46 6.45 -44.22
C THR A 36 -1.67 6.38 -45.15
N THR A 37 -2.77 7.03 -44.78
CA THR A 37 -4.00 7.08 -45.60
C THR A 37 -3.96 8.17 -46.68
N GLY A 38 -3.16 9.22 -46.49
CA GLY A 38 -3.01 10.35 -47.40
C GLY A 38 -1.82 10.25 -48.37
N LEU A 39 -1.34 9.03 -48.67
CA LEU A 39 -0.18 8.83 -49.53
C LEU A 39 -0.44 9.41 -50.93
N LEU A 40 0.46 10.27 -51.40
CA LEU A 40 0.37 10.86 -52.74
C LEU A 40 1.07 9.96 -53.77
N ALA A 41 0.55 9.95 -55.00
CA ALA A 41 1.20 9.27 -56.12
C ALA A 41 2.57 9.91 -56.40
N ALA A 42 3.60 9.07 -56.61
CA ALA A 42 4.96 9.54 -56.87
C ALA A 42 5.12 10.20 -58.25
N GLY A 43 4.24 9.83 -59.20
CA GLY A 43 4.18 10.37 -60.55
C GLY A 43 2.72 10.55 -61.01
N ALA A 44 2.54 11.20 -62.17
CA ALA A 44 1.22 11.44 -62.76
C ALA A 44 0.67 10.23 -63.54
N ASP A 45 1.38 9.11 -63.55
CA ASP A 45 1.01 7.88 -64.25
C ASP A 45 0.04 7.03 -63.42
N GLU A 46 -0.69 6.16 -64.12
CA GLU A 46 -1.71 5.30 -63.55
C GLU A 46 -1.12 4.25 -62.59
N VAL A 47 0.14 3.84 -62.78
CA VAL A 47 0.81 2.87 -61.90
C VAL A 47 1.12 3.51 -60.55
N SER A 48 1.67 4.73 -60.53
CA SER A 48 1.89 5.53 -59.33
C SER A 48 0.58 5.80 -58.58
N ALA A 49 -0.49 6.14 -59.31
CA ALA A 49 -1.81 6.34 -58.72
C ALA A 49 -2.38 5.05 -58.08
N ALA A 50 -2.26 3.91 -58.78
CA ALA A 50 -2.72 2.61 -58.29
C ALA A 50 -1.95 2.16 -57.04
N ILE A 51 -0.63 2.38 -56.99
CA ILE A 51 0.21 2.05 -55.82
C ILE A 51 -0.20 2.90 -54.61
N ALA A 52 -0.38 4.21 -54.79
CA ALA A 52 -0.85 5.08 -53.71
C ALA A 52 -2.23 4.67 -53.19
N ALA A 53 -3.15 4.30 -54.09
CA ALA A 53 -4.48 3.80 -53.71
C ALA A 53 -4.41 2.48 -52.93
N LEU A 54 -3.54 1.54 -53.32
CA LEU A 54 -3.32 0.26 -52.60
C LEU A 54 -2.82 0.50 -51.17
N PHE A 55 -1.83 1.37 -50.98
CA PHE A 55 -1.35 1.69 -49.63
C PHE A 55 -2.41 2.42 -48.81
N GLY A 56 -3.18 3.33 -49.42
CA GLY A 56 -4.29 4.00 -48.77
C GLY A 56 -5.38 3.02 -48.30
N SER A 57 -5.77 2.04 -49.12
CA SER A 57 -6.76 1.03 -48.73
C SER A 57 -6.24 0.13 -47.60
N HIS A 58 -4.97 -0.30 -47.69
CA HIS A 58 -4.35 -1.10 -46.64
C HIS A 58 -4.26 -0.36 -45.30
N ALA A 59 -3.93 0.94 -45.34
CA ALA A 59 -3.91 1.78 -44.14
C ALA A 59 -5.30 1.90 -43.50
N GLN A 60 -6.36 2.06 -44.29
CA GLN A 60 -7.74 2.09 -43.78
C GLN A 60 -8.15 0.76 -43.12
N GLU A 61 -7.79 -0.37 -43.72
CA GLU A 61 -8.02 -1.70 -43.14
C GLU A 61 -7.25 -1.89 -41.83
N TYR A 62 -6.00 -1.45 -41.77
CA TYR A 62 -5.19 -1.47 -40.56
C TYR A 62 -5.80 -0.62 -39.44
N GLN A 63 -6.33 0.57 -39.75
CA GLN A 63 -7.01 1.42 -38.76
C GLN A 63 -8.28 0.73 -38.23
N ALA A 64 -9.08 0.11 -39.10
CA ALA A 64 -10.25 -0.65 -38.69
C ALA A 64 -9.90 -1.86 -37.80
N LEU A 65 -8.80 -2.57 -38.10
CA LEU A 65 -8.30 -3.66 -37.28
C LEU A 65 -7.79 -3.16 -35.92
N SER A 66 -7.06 -2.04 -35.91
CA SER A 66 -6.52 -1.43 -34.69
C SER A 66 -7.63 -1.03 -33.73
N ALA A 67 -8.74 -0.47 -34.23
CA ALA A 67 -9.91 -0.17 -33.40
C ALA A 67 -10.54 -1.43 -32.77
N ARG A 68 -10.59 -2.56 -33.49
CA ARG A 68 -11.07 -3.85 -32.96
C ARG A 68 -10.12 -4.39 -31.90
N ALA A 69 -8.81 -4.26 -32.10
CA ALA A 69 -7.79 -4.66 -31.13
C ALA A 69 -7.88 -3.83 -29.84
N THR A 70 -8.09 -2.52 -29.94
CA THR A 70 -8.35 -1.65 -28.79
C THR A 70 -9.56 -2.12 -27.99
N ALA A 71 -10.69 -2.40 -28.65
CA ALA A 71 -11.89 -2.88 -27.96
C ALA A 71 -11.66 -4.22 -27.23
N PHE A 72 -10.96 -5.16 -27.87
CA PHE A 72 -10.57 -6.42 -27.23
C PHE A 72 -9.66 -6.19 -26.01
N HIS A 73 -8.66 -5.32 -26.14
CA HIS A 73 -7.72 -5.02 -25.06
C HIS A 73 -8.41 -4.39 -23.86
N GLN A 74 -9.36 -3.48 -24.09
CA GLN A 74 -10.19 -2.90 -23.03
C GLN A 74 -11.02 -3.97 -22.31
N GLN A 75 -11.63 -4.91 -23.04
CA GLN A 75 -12.35 -6.04 -22.46
C GLN A 75 -11.42 -6.95 -21.64
N PHE A 76 -10.20 -7.20 -22.13
CA PHE A 76 -9.20 -7.98 -21.42
C PHE A 76 -8.80 -7.34 -20.09
N ILE A 77 -8.51 -6.03 -20.08
CA ILE A 77 -8.20 -5.29 -18.84
C ILE A 77 -9.39 -5.33 -17.88
N ALA A 78 -10.61 -5.13 -18.37
CA ALA A 78 -11.82 -5.19 -17.53
C ALA A 78 -12.00 -6.58 -16.89
N ALA A 79 -11.78 -7.65 -17.66
CA ALA A 79 -11.84 -9.02 -17.14
C ALA A 79 -10.74 -9.30 -16.12
N LEU A 80 -9.52 -8.81 -16.35
CA LEU A 80 -8.39 -8.97 -15.42
C LEU A 80 -8.65 -8.26 -14.08
N ASN A 81 -9.16 -7.03 -14.13
CA ASN A 81 -9.56 -6.28 -12.94
C ASN A 81 -10.69 -7.00 -12.17
N SER A 82 -11.71 -7.49 -12.89
CA SER A 82 -12.81 -8.24 -12.28
C SER A 82 -12.32 -9.54 -11.64
N GLY A 83 -11.42 -10.26 -12.30
CA GLY A 83 -10.80 -11.47 -11.77
C GLY A 83 -9.99 -11.20 -10.50
N GLY A 84 -9.10 -10.20 -10.54
CA GLY A 84 -8.31 -9.76 -9.39
C GLY A 84 -9.18 -9.37 -8.20
N GLY A 85 -10.25 -8.60 -8.43
CA GLY A 85 -11.23 -8.22 -7.40
C GLY A 85 -11.99 -9.40 -6.81
N SER A 86 -12.32 -10.41 -7.62
CA SER A 86 -13.00 -11.63 -7.16
C SER A 86 -12.13 -12.49 -6.25
N TYR A 87 -10.83 -12.61 -6.56
CA TYR A 87 -9.91 -13.33 -5.67
C TYR A 87 -9.69 -12.57 -4.35
N ALA A 88 -9.54 -11.24 -4.40
CA ALA A 88 -9.42 -10.43 -3.21
C ALA A 88 -10.67 -10.51 -2.31
N SER A 89 -11.87 -10.51 -2.90
CA SER A 89 -13.11 -10.65 -2.14
C SER A 89 -13.28 -12.04 -1.54
N ALA A 90 -12.82 -13.08 -2.24
CA ALA A 90 -12.82 -14.45 -1.72
C ALA A 90 -11.89 -14.60 -0.50
N GLU A 91 -10.70 -14.01 -0.53
CA GLU A 91 -9.78 -13.99 0.63
C GLU A 91 -10.40 -13.26 1.83
N ALA A 92 -11.01 -12.09 1.58
CA ALA A 92 -11.69 -11.32 2.62
C ALA A 92 -12.89 -12.08 3.22
N ALA A 93 -13.69 -12.74 2.39
CA ALA A 93 -14.81 -13.57 2.85
C ALA A 93 -14.33 -14.76 3.68
N GLY A 94 -13.23 -15.40 3.28
CA GLY A 94 -12.60 -16.47 4.05
C GLY A 94 -12.17 -16.02 5.44
N ALA A 95 -11.55 -14.84 5.56
CA ALA A 95 -11.19 -14.25 6.84
C ALA A 95 -12.44 -13.90 7.69
N ALA A 96 -13.47 -13.35 7.07
CA ALA A 96 -14.70 -12.95 7.75
C ALA A 96 -15.44 -14.13 8.41
N VAL A 97 -15.38 -15.33 7.83
CA VAL A 97 -15.99 -16.55 8.41
C VAL A 97 -15.33 -16.96 9.74
N LEU A 98 -14.04 -16.64 9.92
CA LEU A 98 -13.31 -17.00 11.15
C LEU A 98 -13.49 -15.98 12.28
N GLN A 99 -13.93 -14.75 11.96
CA GLN A 99 -14.07 -13.69 12.95
C GLN A 99 -15.03 -14.03 14.11
N PRO A 100 -16.22 -14.59 13.88
CA PRO A 100 -17.13 -14.98 14.98
C PRO A 100 -16.53 -16.01 15.94
N LEU A 101 -15.66 -16.90 15.44
CA LEU A 101 -14.97 -17.88 16.28
C LEU A 101 -13.90 -17.22 17.15
N LEU A 102 -13.15 -16.26 16.61
CA LEU A 102 -12.20 -15.47 17.38
C LEU A 102 -12.90 -14.63 18.45
N ASP A 103 -14.05 -14.03 18.11
CA ASP A 103 -14.84 -13.25 19.05
C ASP A 103 -15.35 -14.12 20.20
N LEU A 104 -15.82 -15.35 19.90
CA LEU A 104 -16.24 -16.32 20.92
C LEU A 104 -15.08 -16.72 21.86
N VAL A 105 -13.88 -16.96 21.30
CA VAL A 105 -12.69 -17.31 22.09
C VAL A 105 -12.24 -16.14 22.97
N ASN A 106 -12.36 -14.90 22.46
CA ASN A 106 -11.94 -13.69 23.18
C ASN A 106 -12.97 -13.18 24.18
N ALA A 107 -14.25 -13.50 24.01
CA ALA A 107 -15.34 -12.95 24.83
C ALA A 107 -15.10 -13.09 26.36
N PRO A 108 -14.64 -14.24 26.90
CA PRO A 108 -14.41 -14.37 28.34
C PRO A 108 -13.34 -13.42 28.87
N THR A 109 -12.19 -13.31 28.21
CA THR A 109 -11.11 -12.43 28.69
C THR A 109 -11.40 -10.97 28.39
N GLN A 110 -12.12 -10.67 27.31
CA GLN A 110 -12.56 -9.31 27.03
C GLN A 110 -13.52 -8.83 28.13
N ALA A 111 -14.45 -9.69 28.57
CA ALA A 111 -15.38 -9.37 29.66
C ALA A 111 -14.70 -9.25 31.02
N LEU A 112 -13.73 -10.13 31.32
CA LEU A 112 -13.10 -10.19 32.64
C LEU A 112 -11.90 -9.25 32.80
N LEU A 113 -11.14 -9.01 31.73
CA LEU A 113 -9.84 -8.34 31.76
C LEU A 113 -9.75 -7.14 30.80
N GLY A 114 -10.82 -6.84 30.06
CA GLY A 114 -10.85 -5.74 29.08
C GLY A 114 -9.89 -5.95 27.90
N ARG A 115 -9.37 -7.16 27.72
CA ARG A 115 -8.35 -7.48 26.70
C ARG A 115 -8.63 -8.83 26.04
N PRO A 116 -8.43 -8.95 24.72
CA PRO A 116 -8.63 -10.21 24.03
C PRO A 116 -7.57 -11.22 24.47
N LEU A 117 -7.90 -12.50 24.40
CA LEU A 117 -6.95 -13.58 24.67
C LEU A 117 -5.97 -13.70 23.50
N ILE A 118 -6.50 -13.62 22.28
CA ILE A 118 -5.79 -13.77 21.01
C ILE A 118 -6.18 -12.61 20.09
N GLY A 119 -5.20 -11.96 19.49
CA GLY A 119 -5.44 -10.92 18.49
C GLY A 119 -4.41 -9.80 18.60
N ASN A 120 -4.13 -9.15 17.48
CA ASN A 120 -3.25 -8.00 17.47
C ASN A 120 -3.95 -6.78 18.08
N GLY A 121 -3.17 -5.87 18.65
CA GLY A 121 -3.64 -4.57 19.07
C GLY A 121 -4.03 -3.72 17.86
N ALA A 122 -5.09 -2.92 18.00
CA ALA A 122 -5.48 -1.94 17.01
C ALA A 122 -4.39 -0.86 16.84
N ASN A 123 -4.07 -0.54 15.59
CA ASN A 123 -3.19 0.59 15.28
C ASN A 123 -3.94 1.91 15.53
N ALA A 124 -3.24 2.90 16.04
CA ALA A 124 -3.78 4.24 16.16
C ALA A 124 -3.78 4.96 14.79
N ALA A 125 -4.72 5.90 14.64
CA ALA A 125 -4.89 6.63 13.40
C ALA A 125 -3.71 7.60 13.14
N PRO A 126 -3.22 7.73 11.90
CA PRO A 126 -2.18 8.70 11.55
C PRO A 126 -2.60 10.14 11.87
N GLY A 127 -1.64 10.99 12.23
CA GLY A 127 -1.84 12.40 12.55
C GLY A 127 -2.52 12.66 13.91
N THR A 128 -2.84 11.63 14.68
CA THR A 128 -3.51 11.79 15.99
C THR A 128 -2.54 11.80 17.17
N GLY A 129 -1.33 11.27 16.99
CA GLY A 129 -0.39 11.01 18.08
C GLY A 129 -0.91 10.00 19.12
N GLN A 130 -1.99 9.27 18.83
CA GLN A 130 -2.55 8.31 19.78
C GLN A 130 -1.72 7.03 19.86
N ASP A 131 -1.74 6.41 21.03
CA ASP A 131 -1.04 5.15 21.27
C ASP A 131 -1.72 3.98 20.57
N GLY A 132 -0.91 3.04 20.08
CA GLY A 132 -1.39 1.75 19.61
C GLY A 132 -1.94 0.92 20.76
N ALA A 133 -3.02 0.18 20.52
CA ALA A 133 -3.61 -0.68 21.53
C ALA A 133 -2.71 -1.89 21.84
N ALA A 134 -2.83 -2.44 23.04
CA ALA A 134 -2.12 -3.65 23.42
C ALA A 134 -2.60 -4.88 22.63
N GLY A 135 -1.68 -5.78 22.32
CA GLY A 135 -2.00 -7.11 21.78
C GLY A 135 -2.71 -8.00 22.81
N GLY A 136 -3.22 -9.13 22.33
CA GLY A 136 -3.89 -10.14 23.13
C GLY A 136 -3.02 -10.70 24.25
N LEU A 137 -3.67 -11.25 25.28
CA LEU A 137 -3.00 -11.72 26.48
C LEU A 137 -2.05 -12.89 26.22
N LEU A 138 -2.43 -13.83 25.34
CA LEU A 138 -1.60 -14.99 24.98
C LEU A 138 -0.85 -14.77 23.67
N PHE A 139 -1.58 -14.46 22.60
CA PHE A 139 -1.00 -14.29 21.27
C PHE A 139 -1.49 -12.98 20.67
N GLY A 140 -0.55 -12.15 20.23
CA GLY A 140 -0.88 -10.93 19.53
C GLY A 140 0.23 -9.91 19.58
N ASN A 141 0.51 -9.30 18.44
CA ASN A 141 1.40 -8.16 18.37
C ASN A 141 0.70 -6.92 18.92
N GLY A 142 1.46 -5.98 19.47
CA GLY A 142 0.93 -4.67 19.80
C GLY A 142 0.61 -3.84 18.54
N GLY A 143 -0.38 -2.96 18.64
CA GLY A 143 -0.72 -2.04 17.56
C GLY A 143 0.33 -0.93 17.40
N ALA A 144 0.51 -0.43 16.19
CA ALA A 144 1.37 0.73 15.94
C ALA A 144 0.77 2.02 16.51
N GLY A 145 1.62 2.89 17.05
CA GLY A 145 1.25 4.25 17.43
C GLY A 145 0.95 5.12 16.21
N GLY A 146 0.00 6.03 16.34
CA GLY A 146 -0.34 7.00 15.30
C GLY A 146 0.74 8.07 15.17
N SER A 147 1.02 8.52 13.95
CA SER A 147 1.92 9.66 13.77
C SER A 147 1.33 10.92 14.41
N GLY A 148 2.17 11.86 14.82
CA GLY A 148 1.74 13.15 15.35
C GLY A 148 1.15 14.05 14.26
N ALA A 149 0.22 14.93 14.64
CA ALA A 149 -0.13 16.11 13.84
C ALA A 149 1.07 17.08 13.75
N ALA A 150 0.99 18.13 12.93
CA ALA A 150 2.10 19.05 12.73
C ALA A 150 2.71 19.58 14.06
N GLY A 151 4.00 19.33 14.26
CA GLY A 151 4.75 19.68 15.49
C GLY A 151 4.39 18.86 16.74
N GLN A 152 3.47 17.90 16.64
CA GLN A 152 3.01 17.08 17.76
C GLN A 152 3.73 15.73 17.82
N SER A 153 3.76 15.14 19.02
CA SER A 153 4.40 13.85 19.23
C SER A 153 3.70 12.71 18.51
N GLY A 154 4.48 11.73 18.05
CA GLY A 154 3.95 10.43 17.67
C GLY A 154 3.52 9.62 18.90
N GLY A 155 2.50 8.78 18.73
CA GLY A 155 2.00 7.91 19.79
C GLY A 155 2.90 6.70 20.05
N ALA A 156 2.83 6.15 21.25
CA ALA A 156 3.57 4.95 21.59
C ALA A 156 3.01 3.71 20.86
N GLY A 157 3.88 2.75 20.57
CA GLY A 157 3.46 1.42 20.13
C GLY A 157 2.85 0.62 21.27
N GLY A 158 1.83 -0.17 20.96
CA GLY A 158 1.19 -1.06 21.91
C GLY A 158 2.10 -2.20 22.35
N ASN A 159 1.92 -2.67 23.57
CA ASN A 159 2.66 -3.82 24.10
C ASN A 159 2.04 -5.14 23.64
N ALA A 160 2.85 -6.17 23.39
CA ALA A 160 2.38 -7.54 23.25
C ALA A 160 2.10 -8.20 24.62
N GLY A 161 1.39 -9.34 24.61
CA GLY A 161 1.08 -10.14 25.80
C GLY A 161 2.16 -11.17 26.13
N LEU A 162 1.79 -12.45 26.12
CA LEU A 162 2.72 -13.56 26.37
C LEU A 162 3.63 -13.82 25.17
N PHE A 163 3.06 -13.89 23.98
CA PHE A 163 3.75 -14.04 22.70
C PHE A 163 3.29 -12.96 21.71
N GLY A 164 4.25 -12.34 21.02
CA GLY A 164 4.00 -11.34 20.00
C GLY A 164 5.05 -10.23 20.03
N ASN A 165 5.18 -9.49 18.94
CA ASN A 165 6.07 -8.35 18.85
C ASN A 165 5.38 -7.09 19.37
N GLY A 166 6.14 -6.19 19.99
CA GLY A 166 5.64 -4.86 20.33
C GLY A 166 5.32 -4.04 19.08
N GLY A 167 4.33 -3.17 19.18
CA GLY A 167 3.97 -2.25 18.10
C GLY A 167 5.06 -1.19 17.87
N ALA A 168 5.20 -0.71 16.65
CA ALA A 168 6.09 0.41 16.37
C ALA A 168 5.53 1.72 16.96
N GLY A 169 6.40 2.60 17.43
CA GLY A 169 6.04 3.97 17.78
C GLY A 169 5.71 4.80 16.54
N GLY A 170 4.74 5.70 16.66
CA GLY A 170 4.37 6.63 15.60
C GLY A 170 5.45 7.68 15.37
N ALA A 171 5.60 8.14 14.13
CA ALA A 171 6.50 9.25 13.83
C ALA A 171 5.99 10.56 14.49
N GLY A 172 6.90 11.41 14.92
CA GLY A 172 6.57 12.78 15.29
C GLY A 172 6.11 13.58 14.07
N GLY A 173 5.21 14.53 14.26
CA GLY A 173 4.68 15.30 13.15
C GLY A 173 5.59 16.45 12.76
N ASP A 174 5.78 16.61 11.45
CA ASP A 174 6.60 17.66 10.87
C ASP A 174 5.94 19.03 11.02
N THR A 175 6.72 20.10 11.10
CA THR A 175 6.20 21.47 11.08
C THR A 175 7.07 22.42 10.29
N ASN A 176 6.43 23.29 9.52
CA ASN A 176 7.05 24.41 8.80
C ASN A 176 6.62 25.76 9.38
N LEU A 177 5.95 25.78 10.54
CA LEU A 177 5.59 27.04 11.19
C LEU A 177 6.83 27.65 11.84
N PHE A 178 7.11 28.90 11.48
CA PHE A 178 8.29 29.64 11.93
C PHE A 178 8.55 29.50 13.43
N GLY A 179 9.76 29.04 13.77
CA GLY A 179 10.22 28.90 15.15
C GLY A 179 9.66 27.70 15.91
N ASN A 180 8.96 26.76 15.25
CA ASN A 180 8.52 25.52 15.88
C ASN A 180 9.49 24.36 15.61
N ASN A 181 9.56 23.46 16.58
CA ASN A 181 10.33 22.22 16.46
C ASN A 181 9.43 21.11 15.89
N GLY A 182 10.05 20.15 15.23
CA GLY A 182 9.38 18.91 14.86
C GLY A 182 8.93 18.13 16.10
N GLY A 183 7.81 17.42 16.00
CA GLY A 183 7.32 16.59 17.09
C GLY A 183 8.26 15.42 17.40
N PRO A 184 8.40 14.97 18.66
CA PRO A 184 9.18 13.78 18.96
C PRO A 184 8.49 12.50 18.46
N GLY A 185 9.28 11.51 18.08
CA GLY A 185 8.78 10.17 17.75
C GLY A 185 8.28 9.41 18.98
N GLY A 186 7.25 8.60 18.79
CA GLY A 186 6.69 7.75 19.84
C GLY A 186 7.59 6.57 20.18
N ALA A 187 7.54 6.10 21.42
CA ALA A 187 8.30 4.91 21.82
C ALA A 187 7.73 3.64 21.18
N GLY A 188 8.57 2.66 20.87
CA GLY A 188 8.13 1.32 20.50
C GLY A 188 7.54 0.56 21.69
N GLY A 189 6.55 -0.30 21.42
CA GLY A 189 5.93 -1.16 22.42
C GLY A 189 6.83 -2.33 22.83
N ALA A 190 6.65 -2.86 24.03
CA ALA A 190 7.37 -4.04 24.49
C ALA A 190 6.92 -5.30 23.75
N GLY A 191 7.88 -6.18 23.47
CA GLY A 191 7.64 -7.54 22.97
C GLY A 191 6.98 -8.44 24.03
N GLY A 192 6.55 -9.62 23.59
CA GLY A 192 5.83 -10.59 24.41
C GLY A 192 6.72 -11.18 25.50
N TRP A 193 6.14 -11.54 26.65
CA TRP A 193 6.91 -11.96 27.83
C TRP A 193 7.80 -13.18 27.58
N LEU A 194 7.30 -14.18 26.84
CA LEU A 194 8.03 -15.40 26.49
C LEU A 194 8.55 -15.40 25.05
N GLY A 195 8.13 -14.48 24.21
CA GLY A 195 8.59 -14.46 22.83
C GLY A 195 8.03 -13.31 22.02
N GLY A 196 8.90 -12.73 21.19
CA GLY A 196 8.61 -11.62 20.30
C GLY A 196 9.42 -10.38 20.67
N THR A 197 9.86 -9.65 19.64
CA THR A 197 10.78 -8.53 19.78
C THR A 197 10.06 -7.26 20.23
N GLY A 198 10.80 -6.35 20.87
CA GLY A 198 10.30 -4.99 21.06
C GLY A 198 10.03 -4.29 19.72
N GLY A 199 9.05 -3.40 19.69
CA GLY A 199 8.74 -2.58 18.52
C GLY A 199 9.78 -1.48 18.32
N ALA A 200 9.96 -1.03 17.09
CA ALA A 200 10.85 0.10 16.80
C ALA A 200 10.27 1.41 17.37
N GLY A 201 11.14 2.32 17.80
CA GLY A 201 10.75 3.70 18.08
C GLY A 201 10.43 4.46 16.80
N GLY A 202 9.48 5.40 16.87
CA GLY A 202 9.12 6.28 15.77
C GLY A 202 10.20 7.32 15.49
N ALA A 203 10.35 7.75 14.25
CA ALA A 203 11.24 8.86 13.92
C ALA A 203 10.72 10.18 14.51
N GLY A 204 11.61 11.11 14.85
CA GLY A 204 11.23 12.49 15.14
C GLY A 204 10.85 13.23 13.86
N GLY A 205 9.89 14.15 13.97
CA GLY A 205 9.45 14.98 12.85
C GLY A 205 10.47 16.07 12.51
N GLU A 206 10.43 16.58 11.30
CA GLU A 206 11.21 17.72 10.85
C GLU A 206 10.65 19.02 11.44
N GLY A 207 11.54 19.96 11.77
CA GLY A 207 11.15 21.27 12.29
C GLY A 207 11.81 22.41 11.53
N ASP A 208 11.11 23.53 11.44
CA ASP A 208 11.65 24.78 10.91
C ASP A 208 12.87 25.27 11.72
N PHE A 209 12.88 25.01 13.03
CA PHE A 209 14.01 25.32 13.90
C PHE A 209 14.85 24.08 14.22
N ASN A 210 14.44 23.27 15.21
CA ASN A 210 15.05 21.97 15.48
C ASN A 210 14.13 20.83 15.05
N GLY A 211 14.70 19.72 14.60
CA GLY A 211 13.95 18.48 14.45
C GLY A 211 13.56 17.85 15.79
N GLY A 212 12.54 16.99 15.75
CA GLY A 212 12.08 16.22 16.89
C GLY A 212 13.05 15.10 17.25
N ALA A 213 13.09 14.70 18.53
CA ALA A 213 13.87 13.53 18.93
C ALA A 213 13.23 12.24 18.40
N GLY A 214 14.06 11.24 18.07
CA GLY A 214 13.58 9.90 17.78
C GLY A 214 13.04 9.20 19.03
N GLY A 215 12.03 8.36 18.85
CA GLY A 215 11.43 7.57 19.92
C GLY A 215 12.34 6.43 20.37
N ALA A 216 12.26 6.05 21.64
CA ALA A 216 12.98 4.88 22.13
C ALA A 216 12.44 3.59 21.51
N GLY A 217 13.31 2.60 21.31
CA GLY A 217 12.88 1.25 20.95
C GLY A 217 12.18 0.55 22.12
N GLY A 218 11.26 -0.34 21.80
CA GLY A 218 10.53 -1.13 22.77
C GLY A 218 11.39 -2.20 23.43
N ALA A 219 11.08 -2.53 24.68
CA ALA A 219 11.83 -3.54 25.41
C ALA A 219 11.62 -4.95 24.83
N GLY A 220 12.70 -5.72 24.75
CA GLY A 220 12.64 -7.18 24.68
C GLY A 220 12.37 -7.74 26.07
N ARG A 221 11.76 -8.94 26.15
CA ARG A 221 11.49 -9.61 27.43
C ARG A 221 12.32 -10.89 27.57
N LEU A 222 11.79 -11.95 28.18
CA LEU A 222 12.57 -13.05 28.73
C LEU A 222 13.48 -13.75 27.68
N PHE A 223 12.97 -13.96 26.47
CA PHE A 223 13.66 -14.68 25.41
C PHE A 223 13.76 -13.88 24.10
N SER A 224 13.74 -12.54 24.17
CA SER A 224 13.67 -11.71 22.97
C SER A 224 14.42 -10.40 23.08
N VAL A 225 14.84 -9.87 21.94
CA VAL A 225 15.60 -8.61 21.83
C VAL A 225 14.68 -7.39 21.82
N GLY A 226 15.21 -6.26 22.27
CA GLY A 226 14.53 -4.96 22.15
C GLY A 226 14.47 -4.48 20.70
N GLY A 227 13.53 -3.57 20.46
CA GLY A 227 13.42 -2.87 19.19
C GLY A 227 14.47 -1.77 19.07
N PRO A 228 14.82 -1.36 17.84
CA PRO A 228 15.69 -0.22 17.60
C PRO A 228 15.01 1.10 17.99
N GLY A 229 15.81 2.09 18.38
CA GLY A 229 15.32 3.47 18.51
C GLY A 229 15.04 4.12 17.15
N GLY A 230 14.19 5.13 17.15
CA GLY A 230 13.91 5.97 15.99
C GLY A 230 15.01 7.00 15.75
N ALA A 231 15.16 7.42 14.51
CA ALA A 231 16.04 8.53 14.14
C ALA A 231 15.46 9.87 14.64
N GLY A 232 16.32 10.84 14.95
CA GLY A 232 15.90 12.22 15.13
C GLY A 232 15.52 12.87 13.81
N GLY A 233 14.62 13.86 13.87
CA GLY A 233 14.24 14.69 12.74
C GLY A 233 15.28 15.77 12.45
N LEU A 234 15.20 16.34 11.25
CA LEU A 234 16.07 17.42 10.81
C LEU A 234 15.50 18.79 11.23
N GLY A 235 16.40 19.72 11.54
CA GLY A 235 16.08 21.14 11.74
C GLY A 235 16.60 21.98 10.56
N ASN A 236 15.92 23.09 10.25
CA ASN A 236 16.31 23.99 9.16
C ASN A 236 17.08 25.25 9.62
N ALA A 237 17.40 25.38 10.92
CA ALA A 237 18.12 26.52 11.49
C ALA A 237 19.61 26.26 11.72
#